data_AF-A0A1Q6LT02-F1
#
_entry.id   AF-A0A1Q6LT02-F1
#
_cell.length_a   1.000
_cell.length_b   1.000
_cell.length_c   1.000
_cell.angle_alpha   90.00
_cell.angle_beta   90.00
_cell.angle_gamma   90.00
#
_symmetry.space_group_name_H-M   'P 1'
#
loop_
_entity.id
_entity.type
_entity.pdbx_description
1 polymer ?
#
loop_
_entity_poly.entity_id
_entity_poly.type
_entity_poly.pdbx_seq_one_letter_code
_entity_poly.pdbx_strand_id
1 'polypeptide(L)'
;MTRYGKIAEEELTALPNRYTGLQIDHYVIMPNHIHLLFHLQTAGASPRPTVSSILCTYKSLTTRRCKIAGYRATKLFQTSFYDHIIRDETDYLSKAAYITENPEKWLEDPYHNT
;
A
#
# COMPACT_ATOMS: atom_id res chain seq x y z
N MET A 1 -11.08 -11.66 -2.95
CA MET A 1 -9.71 -11.18 -3.18
C MET A 1 -9.18 -11.71 -4.52
N THR A 2 -8.56 -10.88 -5.37
CA THR A 2 -8.05 -11.30 -6.69
C THR A 2 -6.70 -12.02 -6.58
N ARG A 3 -6.29 -12.74 -7.63
CA ARG A 3 -4.98 -13.40 -7.70
C ARG A 3 -3.80 -12.44 -7.59
N TYR A 4 -3.93 -11.24 -8.19
CA TYR A 4 -2.95 -10.15 -8.04
C TYR A 4 -2.95 -9.59 -6.62
N GLY A 5 -4.14 -9.43 -6.04
CA GLY A 5 -4.31 -8.93 -4.66
C GLY A 5 -3.59 -9.81 -3.65
N LYS A 6 -3.62 -11.14 -3.81
CA LYS A 6 -2.89 -12.06 -2.92
C LYS A 6 -1.37 -11.82 -2.94
N ILE A 7 -0.77 -11.68 -4.12
CA ILE A 7 0.67 -11.38 -4.23
C ILE A 7 0.98 -9.99 -3.66
N ALA A 8 0.10 -9.03 -3.91
CA ALA A 8 0.24 -7.68 -3.36
C ALA A 8 0.24 -7.69 -1.83
N GLU A 9 -0.67 -8.44 -1.20
CA GLU A 9 -0.74 -8.60 0.26
C GLU A 9 0.51 -9.27 0.84
N GLU A 10 0.99 -10.34 0.21
CA GLU A 10 2.20 -11.02 0.63
C GLU A 10 3.44 -10.11 0.56
N GLU A 11 3.59 -9.31 -0.51
CA GLU A 11 4.69 -8.35 -0.59
C GLU A 11 4.52 -7.19 0.38
N LEU A 12 3.27 -6.75 0.62
CA LEU A 12 2.97 -5.65 1.54
C LEU A 12 3.31 -6.03 2.98
N THR A 13 2.86 -7.20 3.43
CA THR A 13 3.13 -7.73 4.77
C THR A 13 4.60 -8.11 4.97
N ALA A 14 5.36 -8.32 3.89
CA ALA A 14 6.80 -8.51 3.94
C ALA A 14 7.61 -7.21 4.00
N LEU A 15 7.02 -6.03 3.74
CA LEU A 15 7.75 -4.76 3.75
C LEU A 15 8.41 -4.41 5.09
N PRO A 16 7.78 -4.61 6.26
CA PRO A 16 8.43 -4.35 7.56
C PRO A 16 9.74 -5.12 7.77
N ASN A 17 9.86 -6.32 7.19
CA ASN A 17 11.09 -7.12 7.26
C ASN A 17 12.23 -6.55 6.39
N ARG A 18 11.89 -5.69 5.42
CA ARG A 18 12.87 -5.06 4.51
C ARG A 18 13.35 -3.71 5.03
N TYR A 19 12.53 -3.02 5.81
CA TYR A 19 12.80 -1.67 6.29
C TYR A 19 12.69 -1.62 7.81
N THR A 20 13.83 -1.58 8.48
CA THR A 20 13.87 -1.38 9.94
C THR A 20 13.12 -0.11 10.32
N GLY A 21 12.21 -0.24 11.28
CA GLY A 21 11.38 0.88 11.76
C GLY A 21 10.12 1.16 10.94
N LEU A 22 9.90 0.45 9.82
CA LEU A 22 8.62 0.49 9.11
C LEU A 22 7.62 -0.42 9.82
N GLN A 23 6.46 0.13 10.16
CA GLN A 23 5.32 -0.62 10.69
C GLN A 23 4.08 -0.26 9.90
N ILE A 24 3.29 -1.27 9.54
CA ILE A 24 2.03 -1.11 8.81
C ILE A 24 0.91 -1.20 9.85
N ASP A 25 0.11 -0.15 9.93
CA ASP A 25 -1.00 -0.08 10.90
C ASP A 25 -2.27 -0.63 10.28
N HIS A 26 -2.62 -0.12 9.09
CA HIS A 26 -3.86 -0.47 8.38
C HIS A 26 -3.62 -0.54 6.89
N TYR A 27 -4.31 -1.46 6.22
CA TYR A 27 -4.33 -1.52 4.77
C TYR A 27 -5.62 -2.16 4.27
N VAL A 28 -5.97 -1.85 3.03
CA VAL A 28 -7.03 -2.56 2.29
C VAL A 28 -6.59 -2.73 0.83
N ILE A 29 -6.83 -3.93 0.28
CA ILE A 29 -6.52 -4.26 -1.11
C ILE A 29 -7.83 -4.45 -1.86
N MET A 30 -8.15 -3.46 -2.68
CA MET A 30 -9.29 -3.48 -3.58
C MET A 30 -8.88 -3.97 -4.97
N PRO A 31 -9.83 -4.38 -5.84
CA PRO A 31 -9.49 -4.83 -7.18
C PRO A 31 -8.74 -3.79 -8.04
N ASN A 32 -8.99 -2.48 -7.83
CA ASN A 32 -8.40 -1.39 -8.62
C ASN A 32 -7.33 -0.56 -7.86
N HIS A 33 -7.34 -0.51 -6.52
CA HIS A 33 -6.41 0.30 -5.73
C HIS A 33 -6.09 -0.32 -4.37
N ILE A 34 -5.09 0.24 -3.69
CA ILE A 34 -4.64 -0.19 -2.37
C ILE A 34 -4.52 1.07 -1.50
N HIS A 35 -5.13 1.05 -0.32
CA HIS A 35 -4.82 2.03 0.72
C HIS A 35 -3.88 1.40 1.73
N LEU A 36 -2.89 2.19 2.14
CA LEU A 36 -1.87 1.78 3.10
C LEU A 36 -1.64 2.93 4.07
N LEU A 37 -1.73 2.61 5.36
CA LEU A 37 -1.35 3.47 6.46
C LEU A 37 -0.19 2.80 7.20
N PHE A 38 0.93 3.50 7.27
CA PHE A 38 2.14 3.01 7.91
C PHE A 38 2.86 4.16 8.60
N HIS A 39 3.70 3.82 9.57
CA HIS A 39 4.64 4.77 10.16
C HIS A 39 6.07 4.27 10.03
N LEU A 40 7.00 5.22 9.99
CA LEU A 40 8.43 4.95 9.85
C LEU A 40 9.17 5.58 11.03
N GLN A 41 9.67 4.74 11.92
CA GLN A 41 10.55 5.15 13.01
C GLN A 41 11.97 5.33 12.47
N THR A 42 12.40 6.59 12.33
CA THR A 42 13.75 6.88 11.86
C THR A 42 14.68 7.11 13.05
N ALA A 43 15.50 6.12 13.39
CA ALA A 43 16.52 6.26 14.42
C ALA A 43 17.74 7.02 13.87
N GLY A 44 17.68 8.36 13.83
CA GLY A 44 18.84 9.29 13.80
C GLY A 44 19.81 9.26 12.60
N ALA A 45 20.21 8.10 12.08
CA ALA A 45 21.27 7.91 11.10
C ALA A 45 20.76 7.90 9.64
N SER A 46 21.66 8.27 8.73
CA SER A 46 21.47 8.36 7.28
C SER A 46 22.11 7.14 6.59
N PRO A 47 21.58 6.64 5.45
CA PRO A 47 20.42 7.15 4.71
C PRO A 47 19.08 6.55 5.19
N ARG A 48 18.05 7.39 5.23
CA ARG A 48 16.68 7.00 5.57
C ARG A 48 15.93 6.59 4.30
N PRO A 49 15.18 5.47 4.29
CA PRO A 49 14.32 5.15 3.16
C PRO A 49 13.22 6.22 3.05
N THR A 50 13.06 6.79 1.86
CA THR A 50 11.94 7.70 1.58
C THR A 50 10.67 6.90 1.30
N VAL A 51 9.50 7.51 1.51
CA VAL A 51 8.19 6.92 1.13
C VAL A 51 8.22 6.45 -0.32
N SER A 52 8.76 7.28 -1.23
CA SER A 52 8.92 6.94 -2.64
C SER A 52 9.80 5.72 -2.88
N SER A 53 10.90 5.56 -2.12
CA SER A 53 11.79 4.39 -2.26
C SER A 53 11.13 3.09 -1.79
N ILE A 54 10.35 3.15 -0.70
CA ILE A 54 9.59 2.02 -0.16
C ILE A 54 8.53 1.58 -1.17
N LEU A 55 7.73 2.53 -1.67
CA LEU A 55 6.66 2.24 -2.61
C LEU A 55 7.18 1.82 -3.99
N CYS A 56 8.33 2.35 -4.43
CA CYS A 56 9.02 1.87 -5.63
C CYS A 56 9.40 0.40 -5.49
N THR A 57 10.02 0.03 -4.37
CA THR A 57 10.43 -1.35 -4.07
C THR A 57 9.23 -2.27 -4.01
N TYR A 58 8.17 -1.87 -3.29
CA TYR A 58 6.91 -2.61 -3.23
C TYR A 58 6.31 -2.87 -4.62
N LYS A 59 6.07 -1.81 -5.42
CA LYS A 59 5.48 -1.94 -6.76
C LYS A 59 6.32 -2.82 -7.68
N SER A 60 7.65 -2.69 -7.60
CA SER A 60 8.60 -3.47 -8.40
C SER A 60 8.54 -4.95 -8.06
N LEU A 61 8.62 -5.30 -6.77
CA LEU A 61 8.62 -6.68 -6.31
C LEU A 61 7.28 -7.38 -6.58
N THR A 62 6.16 -6.70 -6.30
CA THR A 62 4.82 -7.22 -6.60
C THR A 62 4.66 -7.48 -8.09
N THR A 63 5.07 -6.52 -8.94
CA THR A 63 5.04 -6.70 -10.40
C THR A 63 5.91 -7.88 -10.84
N ARG A 64 7.13 -8.02 -10.29
CA ARG A 64 8.04 -9.12 -10.60
C ARG A 64 7.44 -10.47 -10.20
N ARG A 65 6.88 -10.60 -9.00
CA ARG A 65 6.27 -11.85 -8.54
C ARG A 65 5.04 -12.23 -9.35
N CYS A 66 4.22 -11.26 -9.74
CA CYS A 66 3.11 -11.49 -10.65
C CYS A 66 3.58 -12.05 -12.00
N LYS A 67 4.65 -11.49 -12.58
CA LYS A 67 5.24 -11.98 -13.83
C LYS A 67 5.78 -13.42 -13.68
N ILE A 68 6.48 -13.72 -12.58
CA ILE A 68 7.00 -15.07 -12.29
C ILE A 68 5.85 -16.07 -12.14
N ALA A 69 4.74 -15.66 -11.52
CA ALA A 69 3.53 -16.47 -11.39
C ALA A 69 2.76 -16.65 -12.71
N GLY A 70 3.27 -16.14 -13.83
CA GLY A 70 2.68 -16.28 -15.16
C GLY A 70 1.60 -15.25 -15.48
N TYR A 71 1.41 -14.22 -14.66
CA TYR A 71 0.43 -13.17 -14.93
C TYR A 71 0.95 -12.16 -15.94
N ARG A 72 0.13 -11.87 -16.96
CA ARG A 72 0.50 -11.04 -18.12
C ARG A 72 -0.16 -9.66 -18.11
N ALA A 73 -0.18 -9.00 -16.95
CA ALA A 73 -0.59 -7.61 -16.89
C ALA A 73 0.46 -6.72 -17.61
N THR A 74 0.03 -5.92 -18.57
CA THR A 74 0.90 -4.96 -19.28
C THR A 74 1.40 -3.86 -18.35
N LYS A 75 0.54 -3.40 -17.42
CA LYS A 75 0.86 -2.43 -16.38
C LYS A 75 0.05 -2.71 -15.11
N LEU A 76 0.70 -3.25 -14.08
CA LEU A 76 0.03 -3.64 -12.82
C LEU A 76 -0.31 -2.44 -11.93
N PHE A 77 0.59 -1.45 -11.84
CA PHE A 77 0.39 -0.24 -11.05
C PHE A 77 0.37 0.99 -11.94
N GLN A 78 -0.48 1.96 -11.59
CA GLN A 78 -0.37 3.30 -12.15
C GLN A 78 0.95 3.99 -11.76
N THR A 79 1.34 4.95 -12.58
CA THR A 79 2.48 5.82 -12.31
C THR A 79 2.13 6.74 -11.13
N SER A 80 3.08 7.01 -10.24
CA SER A 80 2.87 7.78 -9.01
C SER A 80 1.93 7.11 -7.99
N PHE A 81 1.73 7.77 -6.85
CA PHE A 81 0.81 7.39 -5.78
C PHE A 81 0.32 8.66 -5.09
N TYR A 82 -0.80 8.57 -4.38
CA TYR A 82 -1.24 9.60 -3.45
C TYR A 82 -0.64 9.31 -2.08
N ASP A 83 -0.06 10.33 -1.44
CA ASP A 83 0.40 10.30 -0.07
C ASP A 83 -0.19 11.45 0.75
N HIS A 84 -0.35 11.19 2.05
CA HIS A 84 -0.86 12.15 3.01
C HIS A 84 -0.13 11.95 4.33
N ILE A 85 0.40 13.02 4.90
CA ILE A 85 1.09 12.99 6.20
C ILE A 85 0.06 13.20 7.30
N ILE A 86 -0.10 12.20 8.16
CA ILE A 86 -0.95 12.27 9.34
C ILE A 86 -0.23 13.04 10.44
N ARG A 87 -0.88 14.09 10.96
CA ARG A 87 -0.27 15.06 11.89
C ARG A 87 -0.85 15.03 13.29
N ASP A 88 -2.05 14.45 13.45
CA ASP A 88 -2.75 14.36 14.72
C ASP A 88 -3.65 13.12 14.79
N GLU A 89 -4.21 12.89 15.96
CA GLU A 89 -5.06 11.73 16.27
C GLU A 89 -6.38 11.76 15.49
N THR A 90 -6.98 12.93 15.30
CA THR A 90 -8.25 13.04 14.55
C THR A 90 -8.06 12.62 13.11
N ASP A 91 -6.98 13.10 12.47
CA ASP A 91 -6.59 12.70 11.12
C ASP A 91 -6.30 11.18 11.07
N TYR A 92 -5.55 10.65 12.04
CA TYR A 92 -5.29 9.22 12.15
C TYR A 92 -6.57 8.38 12.19
N LEU A 93 -7.47 8.70 13.12
CA LEU A 93 -8.73 7.97 13.30
C LEU A 93 -9.59 8.06 12.03
N SER A 94 -9.64 9.23 11.38
CA SER A 94 -10.41 9.40 10.14
C SER A 94 -9.87 8.53 9.00
N LYS A 95 -8.55 8.44 8.83
CA LYS A 95 -7.92 7.61 7.78
C LYS A 95 -8.00 6.13 8.10
N ALA A 96 -7.79 5.75 9.37
CA ALA A 96 -7.92 4.36 9.82
C ALA A 96 -9.36 3.85 9.63
N ALA A 97 -10.37 4.64 10.03
CA ALA A 97 -11.77 4.33 9.80
C ALA A 97 -12.08 4.20 8.30
N TYR A 98 -11.63 5.17 7.50
CA TYR A 98 -11.82 5.09 6.05
C TYR A 98 -11.23 3.82 5.43
N ILE A 99 -10.00 3.43 5.80
CA ILE A 99 -9.36 2.20 5.31
C ILE A 99 -10.12 0.94 5.76
N THR A 100 -10.58 0.93 7.01
CA THR A 100 -11.27 -0.23 7.60
C THR A 100 -12.68 -0.41 7.07
N GLU A 101 -13.40 0.69 6.82
CA GLU A 101 -14.80 0.72 6.36
C GLU A 101 -14.94 0.69 4.83
N ASN A 102 -13.87 0.96 4.08
CA ASN A 102 -13.91 1.00 2.61
C ASN A 102 -14.44 -0.30 1.94
N PRO A 103 -14.14 -1.51 2.45
CA PRO A 103 -14.74 -2.73 1.91
C PRO A 103 -16.27 -2.70 1.87
N GLU A 104 -16.91 -2.02 2.82
CA GLU A 104 -18.38 -1.92 2.94
C GLU A 104 -18.95 -0.73 2.15
N LYS A 105 -18.18 0.36 2.03
CA LYS A 105 -18.55 1.58 1.28
C LYS A 105 -18.22 1.53 -0.21
N TRP A 106 -17.69 0.41 -0.69
CA TRP A 106 -17.22 0.23 -2.08
C TRP A 106 -18.26 0.57 -3.17
N LEU A 107 -19.55 0.37 -2.91
CA LEU A 107 -20.62 0.71 -3.85
C LEU A 107 -20.84 2.24 -4.00
N GLU A 108 -20.36 3.02 -3.05
CA GLU A 108 -20.46 4.49 -3.02
C GLU A 108 -19.14 5.17 -3.43
N ASP A 109 -18.11 4.39 -3.77
CA ASP A 109 -16.80 4.92 -4.14
C ASP A 109 -16.87 5.64 -5.51
N PRO A 110 -16.47 6.92 -5.62
CA PRO A 110 -16.42 7.65 -6.88
C PRO A 110 -15.50 7.03 -7.95
N TYR A 111 -14.59 6.11 -7.57
CA TYR A 111 -13.74 5.33 -8.48
C TYR A 111 -14.29 3.94 -8.80
N HIS A 112 -15.52 3.60 -8.36
CA HIS A 112 -16.16 2.31 -8.62
C HIS A 112 -16.41 2.04 -10.11
N ASN A 113 -16.58 3.11 -10.91
CA ASN A 113 -17.06 3.04 -12.29
C ASN A 113 -15.98 3.29 -13.37
N THR A 114 -14.69 3.24 -13.03
CA THR A 114 -13.58 3.42 -14.01
C THR A 114 -12.73 2.19 -14.19
#